data_AF-A0A6G8AY34-F1
#
_entry.id   AF-A0A6G8AY34-F1
#
_cell.length_a   1.000
_cell.length_b   1.000
_cell.length_c   1.000
_cell.angle_alpha   90.00
_cell.angle_beta   90.00
_cell.angle_gamma   90.00
#
_symmetry.space_group_name_H-M   'P 1'
#
loop_
_entity.id
_entity.type
_entity.pdbx_description
1 polymer ?
#
loop_
_entity_poly.entity_id
_entity_poly.type
_entity_poly.pdbx_seq_one_letter_code
_entity_poly.pdbx_strand_id
1 'polypeptide(L)'
;MAIDTKKLAGMGEAALVELKTLMSLSELPAINAFRAELKNIDESELFAVSPMLPEYVESTTKNMRFLVGNYNSTITHAKNRSGEVEVLMAQLTNH
;
A
#
# COMPACT_ATOMS: atom_id res chain seq x y z
N MET A 1 -10.33 -37.30 0.62
CA MET A 1 -11.22 -36.15 0.86
C MET A 1 -11.40 -35.46 -0.48
N ALA A 2 -12.63 -35.35 -1.00
CA ALA A 2 -12.85 -34.67 -2.28
C ALA A 2 -12.74 -33.15 -2.06
N ILE A 3 -12.04 -32.47 -2.95
CA ILE A 3 -11.92 -31.01 -2.93
C ILE A 3 -13.25 -30.41 -3.41
N ASP A 4 -13.85 -29.53 -2.61
CA ASP A 4 -15.05 -28.78 -2.99
C ASP A 4 -14.65 -27.60 -3.89
N THR A 5 -14.68 -27.83 -5.20
CA THR A 5 -14.28 -26.86 -6.22
C THR A 5 -15.17 -25.63 -6.25
N LYS A 6 -16.47 -25.75 -5.93
CA LYS A 6 -17.39 -24.61 -5.88
C LYS A 6 -17.06 -23.69 -4.71
N LYS A 7 -16.78 -24.27 -3.55
CA LYS A 7 -16.35 -23.51 -2.38
C LYS A 7 -15.02 -22.80 -2.63
N LEU A 8 -14.06 -23.46 -3.27
CA LEU A 8 -12.77 -22.87 -3.65
C LEU A 8 -12.93 -21.72 -4.65
N ALA A 9 -13.77 -21.86 -5.67
CA ALA A 9 -14.05 -20.80 -6.63
C ALA A 9 -14.62 -19.56 -5.92
N GLY A 10 -15.62 -19.73 -5.03
CA GLY A 10 -16.20 -18.62 -4.28
C GLY A 10 -15.20 -17.92 -3.35
N MET A 11 -14.28 -18.68 -2.73
CA MET A 11 -13.19 -18.09 -1.94
C MET A 11 -12.18 -17.32 -2.80
N GLY A 12 -11.89 -17.80 -4.01
CA GLY A 12 -11.03 -17.10 -4.97
C GLY A 12 -11.63 -15.78 -5.44
N GLU A 13 -12.92 -15.77 -5.77
CA GLU A 13 -13.65 -14.56 -6.15
C GLU A 13 -13.63 -13.52 -5.03
N ALA A 14 -13.90 -13.93 -3.78
CA ALA A 14 -13.85 -13.06 -2.62
C ALA A 14 -12.43 -12.46 -2.41
N ALA A 15 -11.39 -13.29 -2.50
CA ALA A 15 -10.01 -12.84 -2.39
C ALA A 15 -9.64 -11.82 -3.49
N LEU A 16 -10.10 -12.01 -4.73
CA LEU A 16 -9.88 -11.06 -5.81
C LEU A 16 -10.56 -9.71 -5.56
N VAL A 17 -11.76 -9.71 -4.99
CA VAL A 17 -12.45 -8.47 -4.61
C VAL A 17 -11.62 -7.70 -3.59
N GLU A 18 -11.16 -8.36 -2.52
CA GLU A 18 -10.34 -7.73 -1.48
C GLU A 18 -9.03 -7.15 -2.04
N LEU A 19 -8.32 -7.92 -2.87
CA LEU A 19 -7.07 -7.49 -3.51
C LEU A 19 -7.30 -6.30 -4.45
N LYS A 20 -8.41 -6.28 -5.19
CA LYS A 20 -8.79 -5.15 -6.06
C LYS A 20 -9.16 -3.91 -5.25
N THR A 21 -9.85 -4.06 -4.13
CA THR A 21 -10.12 -2.95 -3.21
C THR A 21 -8.82 -2.36 -2.68
N LEU A 22 -7.87 -3.20 -2.23
CA LEU A 22 -6.55 -2.73 -1.80
C LEU A 22 -5.84 -1.96 -2.92
N MET A 23 -5.83 -2.49 -4.15
CA MET A 23 -5.25 -1.81 -5.31
C MET A 23 -5.94 -0.48 -5.64
N SER A 24 -7.26 -0.36 -5.46
CA SER A 24 -7.98 0.88 -5.76
C SER A 24 -7.64 2.04 -4.82
N LEU A 25 -7.06 1.73 -3.65
CA LEU A 25 -6.58 2.73 -2.71
C LEU A 25 -5.24 3.36 -3.15
N SER A 26 -4.61 2.87 -4.24
CA SER A 26 -3.18 3.05 -4.58
C SER A 26 -2.71 4.48 -4.72
N GLU A 27 -3.62 5.44 -4.73
CA GLU A 27 -3.29 6.85 -4.76
C GLU A 27 -3.60 7.44 -3.39
N LEU A 28 -2.56 7.87 -2.68
CA LEU A 28 -2.66 8.72 -1.49
C LEU A 28 -2.14 10.13 -1.86
N PRO A 29 -2.84 10.93 -2.70
CA PRO A 29 -2.32 12.19 -3.22
C PRO A 29 -1.95 13.18 -2.13
N ALA A 30 -2.75 13.26 -1.06
CA ALA A 30 -2.48 14.13 0.08
C ALA A 30 -1.17 13.77 0.79
N ILE A 31 -0.85 12.48 0.94
CA ILE A 31 0.40 12.05 1.58
C ILE A 31 1.59 12.36 0.67
N ASN A 32 1.44 12.16 -0.64
CA ASN A 32 2.48 12.51 -1.61
C ASN A 32 2.73 14.03 -1.65
N ALA A 33 1.68 14.85 -1.62
CA ALA A 33 1.77 16.30 -1.57
C ALA A 33 2.43 16.79 -0.27
N PHE A 34 1.98 16.29 0.88
CA PHE A 34 2.56 16.64 2.18
C PHE A 34 4.06 16.29 2.25
N ARG A 35 4.45 15.12 1.75
CA ARG A 35 5.87 14.73 1.65
C ARG A 35 6.68 15.65 0.74
N ALA A 36 6.09 16.14 -0.35
CA ALA A 36 6.79 17.07 -1.26
C ALA A 36 7.06 18.40 -0.56
N GLU A 37 6.08 18.94 0.17
CA GLU A 37 6.23 20.18 0.93
C GLU A 37 7.28 20.06 2.05
N LEU A 38 7.28 18.95 2.79
CA LEU A 38 8.28 18.75 3.86
C LEU A 38 9.74 18.75 3.37
N LYS A 39 9.99 18.40 2.11
CA LYS A 39 11.34 18.48 1.53
C LYS A 39 11.82 19.90 1.27
N ASN A 40 10.90 20.85 1.16
CA ASN A 40 11.18 22.24 0.82
C ASN A 40 11.33 23.11 2.07
N ILE A 41 11.17 22.55 3.27
CA ILE A 41 11.28 23.31 4.50
C ILE A 41 12.74 23.68 4.76
N ASP A 42 12.99 24.96 4.98
CA ASP A 42 14.28 25.47 5.42
C ASP A 42 14.46 25.16 6.92
N GLU A 43 15.48 24.36 7.24
CA GLU A 43 15.81 24.00 8.62
C GLU A 43 16.18 25.22 9.47
N SER A 44 16.73 26.29 8.87
CA SER A 44 17.10 27.50 9.58
C SER A 44 15.88 28.29 10.08
N GLU A 45 14.77 28.29 9.33
CA GLU A 45 13.49 28.86 9.75
C GLU A 45 12.88 28.04 10.89
N LEU A 46 12.98 26.70 10.83
CA LEU A 46 12.51 25.82 11.90
C LEU A 46 13.31 26.02 13.20
N PHE A 47 14.63 26.16 13.10
CA PHE A 47 15.51 26.43 14.24
C PHE A 47 15.17 27.75 14.93
N ALA A 48 14.77 28.77 14.17
CA ALA A 48 14.37 30.07 14.71
C ALA A 48 13.06 29.99 15.54
N VAL A 49 12.17 29.04 15.22
CA VAL A 49 10.94 28.80 15.99
C VAL A 49 11.23 27.98 17.25
N SER A 50 11.98 26.88 17.12
CA SER A 50 12.44 26.09 18.27
C SER A 50 13.63 25.21 17.89
N PRO A 51 14.69 25.14 18.73
CA PRO A 51 15.85 24.29 18.46
C PRO A 51 15.53 22.79 18.31
N MET A 52 14.40 22.31 18.84
CA MET A 52 13.98 20.91 18.73
C MET A 52 13.10 20.61 17.52
N LEU A 53 12.51 21.64 16.91
CA LEU A 53 11.56 21.48 15.79
C LEU A 53 12.17 20.74 14.59
N PRO A 54 13.43 20.99 14.19
CA PRO A 54 14.07 20.28 13.09
C PRO A 54 14.09 18.75 13.28
N GLU A 55 14.48 18.26 14.46
CA GLU A 55 14.54 16.82 14.76
C GLU A 55 13.15 16.16 14.70
N TYR A 56 12.11 16.85 15.21
CA TYR A 56 10.74 16.35 15.12
C TYR A 56 10.25 16.28 13.67
N VAL A 57 10.55 17.29 12.86
CA VAL A 57 10.18 17.32 11.43
C VAL A 57 10.91 16.23 10.67
N GLU A 58 12.20 16.01 10.93
CA GLU A 58 12.99 14.94 10.32
C GLU A 58 12.39 13.56 10.64
N SER A 59 12.13 13.28 11.93
CA SER A 59 11.54 12.02 12.39
C SER A 59 10.16 11.77 11.76
N THR A 60 9.30 12.80 11.74
CA THR A 60 7.97 12.70 11.14
C THR A 60 8.09 12.39 9.64
N THR A 61 8.95 13.12 8.92
CA THR A 61 9.20 12.91 7.48
C THR A 61 9.71 11.51 7.18
N LYS A 62 10.60 10.98 8.02
CA LYS A 62 11.13 9.61 7.93
C LYS A 62 10.00 8.59 8.10
N ASN A 63 9.17 8.73 9.13
CA ASN A 63 8.05 7.82 9.39
C ASN A 63 7.03 7.82 8.25
N MET A 64 6.71 8.98 7.68
CA MET A 64 5.82 9.06 6.52
C MET A 64 6.41 8.42 5.27
N ARG A 65 7.73 8.55 5.05
CA ARG A 65 8.41 7.87 3.95
C ARG A 65 8.30 6.36 4.10
N PHE A 66 8.46 5.83 5.31
CA PHE A 66 8.26 4.40 5.58
C PHE A 66 6.83 3.97 5.33
N LEU A 67 5.84 4.73 5.81
CA LEU A 67 4.42 4.43 5.58
C LEU A 67 4.10 4.32 4.09
N VAL A 68 4.52 5.32 3.29
CA VAL A 68 4.30 5.33 1.83
C VAL A 68 5.04 4.18 1.15
N GLY A 69 6.27 3.88 1.56
CA GLY A 69 7.04 2.76 1.03
C GLY A 69 6.35 1.41 1.27
N ASN A 70 5.92 1.17 2.51
CA ASN A 70 5.18 -0.03 2.89
C ASN A 70 3.86 -0.13 2.14
N TYR A 71 3.15 0.99 2.00
CA TYR A 71 1.92 1.06 1.24
C TYR A 71 2.10 0.64 -0.22
N ASN A 72 3.09 1.21 -0.91
CA ASN A 72 3.43 0.84 -2.30
C ASN A 72 3.84 -0.63 -2.44
N SER A 73 4.56 -1.16 -1.45
CA SER A 73 4.92 -2.58 -1.40
C SER A 73 3.68 -3.46 -1.26
N THR A 74 2.75 -3.13 -0.36
CA THR A 74 1.47 -3.83 -0.21
C THR A 74 0.67 -3.85 -1.50
N ILE A 75 0.61 -2.73 -2.24
CA ILE A 75 -0.07 -2.67 -3.54
C ILE A 75 0.59 -3.57 -4.57
N THR A 76 1.92 -3.59 -4.62
CA THR A 76 2.68 -4.47 -5.51
C THR A 76 2.40 -5.94 -5.19
N HIS A 77 2.39 -6.30 -3.91
CA HIS A 77 2.05 -7.65 -3.46
C HIS A 77 0.60 -8.01 -3.79
N ALA A 78 -0.35 -7.09 -3.58
CA ALA A 78 -1.76 -7.31 -3.89
C ALA A 78 -1.96 -7.58 -5.39
N LYS A 79 -1.28 -6.82 -6.26
CA LYS A 79 -1.29 -7.04 -7.71
C LYS A 79 -0.75 -8.41 -8.10
N ASN A 80 0.40 -8.80 -7.56
CA ASN A 80 1.01 -10.11 -7.85
C ASN A 80 0.11 -11.26 -7.40
N ARG A 81 -0.45 -11.19 -6.17
CA ARG A 81 -1.35 -12.22 -5.67
C ARG A 81 -2.68 -12.26 -6.41
N SER A 82 -3.19 -11.13 -6.89
CA SER A 82 -4.39 -11.11 -7.75
C SER A 82 -4.14 -11.93 -9.02
N GLY A 83 -2.99 -11.74 -9.68
CA GLY A 83 -2.64 -12.52 -10.87
C GLY A 83 -2.49 -14.02 -10.60
N GLU A 84 -1.90 -14.39 -9.46
CA GLU A 84 -1.80 -15.80 -9.06
C GLU A 84 -3.17 -16.43 -8.78
N VAL A 85 -4.06 -15.72 -8.09
CA VAL A 85 -5.43 -16.20 -7.81
C VAL A 85 -6.22 -16.34 -9.11
N GLU A 86 -6.10 -15.40 -10.05
CA GLU A 86 -6.72 -15.50 -11.37
C GLU A 86 -6.25 -16.74 -12.15
N VAL A 87 -4.94 -17.05 -12.12
CA VAL A 87 -4.38 -18.27 -12.75
C VAL A 87 -4.93 -19.53 -12.08
N LEU A 88 -4.94 -19.57 -10.75
CA LEU A 88 -5.45 -20.73 -10.00
C LEU A 88 -6.95 -20.95 -10.27
N MET A 89 -7.75 -19.88 -10.33
CA MET A 89 -9.16 -19.96 -10.67
C MET A 89 -9.39 -20.45 -12.11
N ALA A 90 -8.58 -20.00 -13.06
CA ALA A 90 -8.67 -20.48 -14.45
C ALA A 90 -8.35 -21.98 -14.54
N GLN A 91 -7.36 -22.46 -13.80
CA GLN A 91 -7.05 -23.90 -13.71
C GLN A 91 -8.20 -24.69 -13.07
N LEU A 92 -8.81 -24.14 -12.02
CA LEU A 92 -9.92 -24.78 -11.31
C LEU A 92 -11.19 -24.92 -12.17
N THR A 93 -11.38 -24.01 -13.12
CA THR A 93 -12.58 -23.96 -14.00
C THR A 93 -12.42 -24.77 -15.28
N ASN A 94 -11.18 -25.06 -15.69
CA ASN A 94 -10.84 -25.86 -16.87
C ASN A 94 -10.69 -27.38 -16.57
N HIS A 95 -11.02 -27.81 -15.35
CA HIS A 95 -11.06 -29.20 -14.88
C HIS A 95 -12.48 -29.59 -14.46
#